data_AF-A0A941Z8D8-F1
#
_entry.id   AF-A0A941Z8D8-F1
#
_cell.length_a   1.000
_cell.length_b   1.000
_cell.length_c   1.000
_cell.angle_alpha   90.00
_cell.angle_beta   90.00
_cell.angle_gamma   90.00
#
_symmetry.space_group_name_H-M   'P 1'
#
loop_
_entity.id
_entity.type
_entity.pdbx_description
1 polymer ?
#
loop_
_entity_poly.entity_id
_entity_poly.type
_entity_poly.pdbx_seq_one_letter_code
_entity_poly.pdbx_strand_id
1 'polypeptide(L)'
;VRIADIDRLRGSGSVGEGKNGLLVVREGNVTPQDQKLIDMENQNRKAVIKGMTKAIIRINRLPENEANLNQVMPQATEQFASIRRDSAKKGWWIQDSSGNWAKK
;
A
#
# COMPACT_ATOMS: atom_id res chain seq x y z
N VAL A 1 6.14 -11.26 15.42
CA VAL A 1 4.76 -10.90 14.98
C VAL A 1 4.92 -10.03 13.76
N ARG A 2 4.49 -10.49 12.57
CA ARG A 2 4.81 -9.86 11.27
C ARG A 2 4.53 -8.34 11.20
N ILE A 3 3.47 -7.85 11.86
CA ILE A 3 3.14 -6.42 11.90
C ILE A 3 4.21 -5.61 12.65
N ALA A 4 4.74 -6.13 13.76
CA ALA A 4 5.79 -5.45 14.54
C ALA A 4 7.09 -5.33 13.75
N ASP A 5 7.43 -6.35 12.95
CA ASP A 5 8.63 -6.36 12.12
C ASP A 5 8.54 -5.32 10.98
N ILE A 6 7.36 -5.17 10.36
CA ILE A 6 7.13 -4.12 9.37
C ILE A 6 7.13 -2.73 10.00
N ASP A 7 6.56 -2.55 11.19
CA ASP A 7 6.58 -1.27 11.92
C ASP A 7 8.01 -0.85 12.28
N ARG A 8 8.89 -1.81 12.62
CA ARG A 8 10.32 -1.56 12.80
C ARG A 8 10.95 -1.00 11.53
N LEU A 9 10.66 -1.60 10.36
CA LEU A 9 11.19 -1.15 9.07
C LEU A 9 10.68 0.25 8.67
N ARG A 10 9.44 0.59 8.99
CA ARG A 10 8.92 1.95 8.80
C ARG A 10 9.58 2.94 9.75
N GLY A 11 9.73 2.56 11.02
CA GLY A 11 10.33 3.37 12.07
C GLY A 11 11.81 3.70 11.81
N SER A 12 12.56 2.76 11.21
CA SER A 12 13.94 3.00 10.77
C SER A 12 14.04 3.83 9.49
N GLY A 13 12.92 4.04 8.78
CA GLY A 13 12.89 4.70 7.47
C GLY A 13 13.33 3.82 6.30
N SER A 14 13.62 2.53 6.54
CA SER A 14 14.02 1.58 5.50
C SER A 14 12.92 1.36 4.46
N VAL A 15 11.65 1.44 4.88
CA VAL A 15 10.49 1.46 3.99
C VAL A 15 9.60 2.68 4.24
N GLY A 16 8.86 3.07 3.21
CA GLY A 16 7.79 4.05 3.30
C GLY A 16 6.50 3.56 2.67
N GLU A 17 5.40 4.23 2.98
CA GLU A 17 4.10 4.03 2.33
C GLU A 17 4.12 4.74 0.96
N GLY A 18 4.18 3.97 -0.14
CA GLY A 18 4.15 4.51 -1.49
C GLY A 18 2.76 5.05 -1.89
N LYS A 19 2.72 5.80 -2.99
CA LYS A 19 1.49 6.47 -3.46
C LYS A 19 0.34 5.52 -3.82
N ASN A 20 0.66 4.24 -4.05
CA ASN A 20 -0.31 3.16 -4.30
C ASN A 20 -0.66 2.36 -3.04
N GLY A 21 -0.23 2.82 -1.87
CA GLY A 21 -0.45 2.14 -0.60
C GLY A 21 0.38 0.86 -0.42
N LEU A 22 1.40 0.62 -1.24
CA LEU A 22 2.35 -0.46 -1.04
C LEU A 22 3.58 0.03 -0.27
N LEU A 23 4.26 -0.88 0.42
CA LEU A 23 5.56 -0.59 1.01
C LEU A 23 6.61 -0.48 -0.10
N VAL A 24 7.42 0.58 -0.02
CA VAL A 24 8.53 0.85 -0.95
C VAL A 24 9.81 0.98 -0.13
N VAL A 25 10.86 0.25 -0.52
CA VAL A 25 12.21 0.40 0.05
C VAL A 25 12.76 1.76 -0.37
N ARG A 26 13.22 2.57 0.59
CA ARG A 26 13.66 3.94 0.31
C ARG A 26 15.17 4.10 0.32
N GLU A 27 15.83 3.69 1.39
CA GLU A 27 17.26 3.89 1.57
C GLU A 27 17.91 2.64 2.19
N GLY A 28 19.08 2.28 1.66
CA GLY A 28 19.85 1.11 2.10
C GLY A 28 19.40 -0.21 1.49
N ASN A 29 20.20 -1.25 1.75
CA ASN A 29 19.81 -2.63 1.45
C ASN A 29 18.98 -3.15 2.63
N VAL A 30 17.77 -3.64 2.36
CA VAL A 30 17.05 -4.48 3.31
C VAL A 30 17.64 -5.89 3.28
N THR A 31 17.61 -6.58 4.40
CA THR A 31 18.02 -8.00 4.43
C THR A 31 17.10 -8.83 3.54
N PRO A 32 17.53 -9.99 3.02
CA PRO A 32 16.64 -10.89 2.27
C PRO A 32 15.38 -11.29 3.06
N GLN A 33 15.51 -11.42 4.38
CA GLN A 33 14.39 -11.69 5.29
C GLN A 33 13.41 -10.51 5.34
N ASP A 34 13.92 -9.28 5.47
CA ASP A 34 13.09 -8.07 5.46
C ASP A 34 12.41 -7.88 4.09
N GLN A 35 13.10 -8.17 2.98
CA GLN A 35 12.51 -8.14 1.65
C GLN A 35 11.34 -9.13 1.54
N LYS A 36 11.50 -10.35 2.03
CA LYS A 36 10.41 -11.35 2.06
C LYS A 36 9.20 -10.86 2.87
N LEU A 37 9.44 -10.19 4.00
CA LEU A 37 8.35 -9.59 4.81
C LEU A 37 7.61 -8.49 4.03
N ILE A 38 8.36 -7.61 3.36
CA ILE A 38 7.80 -6.55 2.51
C ILE A 38 6.97 -7.13 1.37
N ASP A 39 7.47 -8.16 0.69
CA ASP A 39 6.78 -8.80 -0.42
C ASP A 39 5.49 -9.48 0.04
N MET A 40 5.54 -10.20 1.16
CA MET A 40 4.35 -10.81 1.77
C MET A 40 3.32 -9.76 2.19
N GLU A 41 3.77 -8.60 2.67
CA GLU A 41 2.90 -7.46 2.99
C GLU A 41 2.27 -6.85 1.76
N ASN A 42 3.06 -6.60 0.72
CA ASN A 42 2.54 -6.08 -0.53
C ASN A 42 1.60 -7.06 -1.25
N GLN A 43 1.81 -8.36 -1.14
CA GLN A 43 0.87 -9.37 -1.64
C GLN A 43 -0.48 -9.29 -0.92
N ASN A 44 -0.48 -9.21 0.41
CA ASN A 44 -1.72 -9.05 1.19
C ASN A 44 -2.43 -7.74 0.85
N ARG A 45 -1.70 -6.64 0.73
CA ARG A 45 -2.26 -5.33 0.36
C ARG A 45 -2.88 -5.34 -1.03
N LYS A 46 -2.24 -5.97 -2.02
CA LYS A 46 -2.80 -6.17 -3.36
C LYS A 46 -4.10 -6.97 -3.32
N ALA A 47 -4.18 -8.00 -2.47
CA ALA A 47 -5.42 -8.77 -2.31
C ALA A 47 -6.56 -7.90 -1.74
N VAL A 48 -6.27 -7.04 -0.75
CA VAL A 48 -7.24 -6.07 -0.21
C VAL A 48 -7.70 -5.08 -1.27
N ILE A 49 -6.77 -4.47 -2.01
CA ILE A 49 -7.09 -3.53 -3.10
C ILE A 49 -7.98 -4.21 -4.14
N LYS A 50 -7.66 -5.44 -4.56
CA LYS A 50 -8.48 -6.22 -5.49
C LYS A 50 -9.88 -6.50 -4.92
N GLY A 51 -9.99 -6.80 -3.63
CA GLY A 51 -11.27 -6.97 -2.94
C GLY A 51 -12.10 -5.69 -2.95
N MET A 52 -11.48 -4.54 -2.67
CA MET A 52 -12.11 -3.22 -2.73
C MET A 52 -12.60 -2.90 -4.15
N THR A 53 -11.77 -3.14 -5.18
CA THR A 53 -12.16 -2.96 -6.58
C THR A 53 -13.44 -3.75 -6.92
N LYS A 54 -13.48 -5.03 -6.55
CA LYS A 54 -14.66 -5.88 -6.78
C LYS A 54 -15.88 -5.40 -6.01
N ALA A 55 -15.71 -4.92 -4.77
CA ALA A 55 -16.81 -4.37 -3.99
C ALA A 55 -17.40 -3.11 -4.66
N ILE A 56 -16.57 -2.19 -5.13
CA ILE A 56 -17.01 -0.97 -5.83
C ILE A 56 -17.78 -1.33 -7.12
N ILE A 57 -17.25 -2.28 -7.92
CA ILE A 57 -17.94 -2.78 -9.13
C ILE A 57 -19.35 -3.28 -8.80
N ARG A 58 -19.50 -4.09 -7.74
CA ARG A 58 -20.78 -4.66 -7.33
C ARG A 58 -21.75 -3.59 -6.82
N ILE A 59 -21.26 -2.63 -6.03
CA ILE A 59 -22.06 -1.50 -5.54
C ILE A 59 -22.63 -0.69 -6.72
N ASN A 60 -21.82 -0.49 -7.76
CA ASN A 60 -22.21 0.23 -8.97
C ASN A 60 -22.98 -0.63 -9.98
N ARG A 61 -23.30 -1.89 -9.63
CA ARG A 61 -24.01 -2.86 -10.49
C ARG A 61 -23.35 -3.06 -11.86
N LEU A 62 -22.02 -2.92 -11.93
CA LEU A 62 -21.24 -3.17 -13.13
C LEU A 62 -20.90 -4.67 -13.25
N PRO A 63 -20.77 -5.22 -14.47
CA PRO A 63 -20.26 -6.57 -14.66
C PRO A 63 -18.82 -6.73 -14.11
N GLU A 64 -18.53 -7.83 -13.42
CA GLU A 64 -17.16 -8.13 -12.94
C GLU A 64 -16.31 -8.69 -14.09
N ASN A 65 -15.82 -7.81 -14.96
CA ASN A 65 -14.95 -8.12 -16.09
C ASN A 65 -13.64 -7.30 -16.05
N GLU A 66 -12.69 -7.63 -16.91
CA GLU A 66 -11.36 -6.99 -16.92
C GLU A 66 -11.40 -5.48 -17.17
N ALA A 67 -12.27 -5.02 -18.07
CA ALA A 67 -12.45 -3.60 -18.37
C ALA A 67 -12.87 -2.81 -17.12
N ASN A 68 -13.90 -3.30 -16.41
CA ASN A 68 -14.40 -2.66 -15.19
C ASN A 68 -13.40 -2.78 -14.03
N LEU A 69 -12.67 -3.89 -13.93
CA LEU A 69 -11.58 -4.05 -12.95
C LEU A 69 -10.50 -2.99 -13.17
N ASN A 70 -10.03 -2.81 -14.41
CA ASN A 70 -9.00 -1.84 -14.73
C ASN A 70 -9.47 -0.39 -14.56
N GLN A 71 -10.74 -0.11 -14.87
CA GLN A 71 -11.34 1.21 -14.68
C GLN A 71 -11.46 1.59 -13.19
N VAL A 72 -11.83 0.64 -12.33
CA VAL A 72 -12.13 0.91 -10.91
C VAL A 72 -10.90 0.78 -10.01
N MET A 73 -9.91 -0.03 -10.39
CA MET A 73 -8.72 -0.29 -9.57
C MET A 73 -7.95 0.96 -9.13
N PRO A 74 -7.79 2.03 -9.94
CA PRO A 74 -7.15 3.26 -9.49
C PRO A 74 -7.85 3.91 -8.30
N GLN A 75 -9.19 3.94 -8.30
CA GLN A 75 -9.97 4.49 -7.17
C GLN A 75 -9.78 3.67 -5.89
N ALA A 76 -9.85 2.33 -6.00
CA ALA A 76 -9.62 1.45 -4.86
C ALA A 76 -8.19 1.59 -4.30
N THR A 77 -7.21 1.72 -5.19
CA THR A 77 -5.79 1.90 -4.85
C THR A 77 -5.57 3.21 -4.11
N GLU A 78 -6.11 4.32 -4.61
CA GLU A 78 -5.97 5.63 -3.94
C GLU A 78 -6.66 5.65 -2.58
N GLN A 79 -7.88 5.07 -2.47
CA GLN A 79 -8.57 4.99 -1.20
C GLN A 79 -7.76 4.18 -0.16
N PHE A 80 -7.19 3.06 -0.59
CA PHE A 80 -6.31 2.26 0.26
C PHE A 80 -5.04 3.04 0.65
N ALA A 81 -4.40 3.70 -0.31
CA ALA A 81 -3.21 4.51 -0.08
C ALA A 81 -3.47 5.65 0.91
N SER A 82 -4.57 6.39 0.75
CA SER A 82 -4.97 7.46 1.67
C SER A 82 -5.08 6.97 3.10
N ILE A 83 -5.80 5.86 3.33
CA ILE A 83 -5.95 5.26 4.66
C ILE A 83 -4.57 4.91 5.27
N ARG A 84 -3.62 4.41 4.46
CA ARG A 84 -2.27 4.10 4.94
C ARG A 84 -1.46 5.34 5.29
N ARG A 85 -1.57 6.42 4.49
CA ARG A 85 -0.94 7.72 4.79
C ARG A 85 -1.53 8.36 6.04
N ASP A 86 -2.84 8.22 6.25
CA ASP A 86 -3.52 8.77 7.43
C ASP A 86 -3.15 8.00 8.69
N SER A 87 -3.03 6.67 8.59
CA SER A 87 -2.64 5.78 9.69
C SER A 87 -1.13 5.78 9.97
N ALA A 88 -0.32 6.46 9.15
CA ALA A 88 1.12 6.49 9.36
C ALA A 88 1.46 7.20 10.68
N LYS A 89 2.41 6.62 11.44
CA LYS A 89 2.88 7.22 12.69
C LYS A 89 3.85 8.36 12.39
N LYS A 90 3.96 9.32 13.32
CA LYS A 90 4.97 10.38 13.28
C LYS A 90 6.36 9.77 13.04
N GLY A 91 7.10 10.34 12.09
CA GLY A 91 8.42 9.87 11.69
C GLY A 91 8.41 8.81 10.58
N TRP A 92 7.26 8.30 10.14
CA TRP A 92 7.21 7.38 9.00
C TRP A 92 7.22 8.13 7.68
N TRP A 93 7.86 7.53 6.67
CA TRP A 93 7.85 8.07 5.32
C TRP A 93 6.58 7.68 4.58
N ILE A 94 5.95 8.67 3.95
CA ILE A 94 4.77 8.52 3.12
C ILE A 94 4.98 9.25 1.79
N GLN A 95 4.39 8.74 0.72
CA GLN A 95 4.38 9.38 -0.58
C GLN A 95 2.99 9.96 -0.85
N ASP A 96 2.89 11.27 -1.14
CA ASP A 96 1.61 11.90 -1.51
C ASP A 96 1.08 11.36 -2.86
N SER A 97 -0.13 11.77 -3.26
CA SER A 97 -0.76 11.33 -4.51
C SER A 97 0.02 11.78 -5.75
N SER A 98 0.80 12.86 -5.63
CA SER A 98 1.67 13.39 -6.68
C SER A 98 3.00 12.64 -6.78
N GLY A 99 3.33 11.80 -5.80
CA GLY A 99 4.58 11.05 -5.77
C GLY A 99 5.68 11.68 -4.91
N ASN A 100 5.42 12.76 -4.19
CA ASN A 100 6.42 13.41 -3.33
C ASN A 100 6.52 12.70 -1.99
N TRP A 101 7.74 12.49 -1.51
CA TRP A 101 7.99 11.89 -0.21
C TRP A 101 7.99 12.93 0.90
N ALA A 102 7.28 12.62 1.99
CA ALA A 102 7.29 13.41 3.21
C ALA A 102 7.35 12.49 4.43
N LYS A 103 7.88 13.00 5.53
CA LYS A 103 7.87 12.32 6.83
C LYS A 103 6.65 12.82 7.59
N LYS A 104 5.79 11.90 8.06
CA LYS A 104 4.59 12.21 8.84
C LYS A 104 4.94 12.84 10.19
#